data_AF-T2S812-F1
#
_entry.id   AF-T2S812-F1
#
_cell.length_a   1.000
_cell.length_b   1.000
_cell.length_c   1.000
_cell.angle_alpha   90.00
_cell.angle_beta   90.00
_cell.angle_gamma   90.00
#
_symmetry.space_group_name_H-M   'P 1'
#
loop_
_entity.id
_entity.type
_entity.pdbx_description
1 polymer ?
#
loop_
_entity_poly.entity_id
_entity_poly.type
_entity_poly.pdbx_seq_one_letter_code
_entity_poly.pdbx_strand_id
1 'polypeptide(L)'
;MIATNRVGVELDPSGVIKGGITFFGSSFVVGALGEFLAKASDKEEILYAEIDLKRTEEVRRMWPFLRDRRIDFYNDLLKRYI
;
A
#
# COMPACT_ATOMS: atom_id res chain seq x y z
N MET A 1 3.57 -1.49 -6.08
CA MET A 1 2.51 -0.77 -5.32
C MET A 1 3.10 0.54 -4.81
N ILE A 2 2.31 1.61 -4.84
CA ILE A 2 2.69 2.93 -4.31
C ILE A 2 1.67 3.29 -3.25
N ALA A 3 2.13 3.71 -2.07
CA ALA A 3 1.28 4.22 -0.99
C ALA A 3 1.80 5.60 -0.59
N THR A 4 0.92 6.60 -0.63
CA THR A 4 1.23 7.98 -0.24
C THR A 4 0.51 8.33 1.05
N ASN A 5 1.14 9.14 1.89
CA ASN A 5 0.55 9.65 3.11
C ASN A 5 1.02 11.09 3.36
N ARG A 6 0.21 11.85 4.12
CA ARG A 6 0.57 13.21 4.56
C ARG A 6 1.38 13.17 5.86
N VAL A 7 1.91 14.32 6.25
CA VAL A 7 2.68 14.52 7.49
C VAL A 7 2.11 15.68 8.30
N GLY A 8 2.48 15.74 9.58
CA GLY A 8 2.13 16.85 10.47
C GLY A 8 0.94 16.56 11.38
N VAL A 9 0.68 17.51 12.28
CA VAL A 9 -0.43 17.42 13.25
C VAL A 9 -1.59 18.30 12.78
N GLU A 10 -2.77 17.71 12.65
CA GLU A 10 -4.00 18.46 12.37
C GLU A 10 -4.92 18.39 13.60
N LEU A 11 -5.30 19.54 14.12
CA LEU A 11 -6.20 19.64 15.27
C LEU A 11 -7.66 19.47 14.84
N ASP A 12 -8.45 18.81 15.69
CA ASP A 12 -9.89 18.69 15.50
C ASP A 12 -10.58 20.05 15.72
N PRO A 13 -11.28 20.61 14.71
CA PRO A 13 -11.95 21.90 14.84
C PRO A 13 -13.11 21.90 15.84
N SER A 14 -13.69 20.74 16.14
CA SER A 14 -14.73 20.60 17.18
C SER A 14 -14.15 20.59 18.61
N GLY A 15 -12.84 20.37 18.74
CA GLY A 15 -12.15 20.27 20.02
C GLY A 15 -12.41 18.99 20.81
N VAL A 16 -13.13 18.00 20.24
CA VAL A 16 -13.42 16.72 20.89
C VAL A 16 -12.14 15.90 21.02
N ILE A 17 -11.34 15.81 19.94
CA ILE A 17 -10.07 15.10 19.94
C ILE A 17 -8.96 16.06 20.37
N LYS A 18 -8.61 15.99 21.66
CA LYS A 18 -7.48 16.74 22.22
C LYS A 18 -6.16 16.26 21.60
N GLY A 19 -5.36 17.18 21.10
CA GLY A 19 -4.07 16.89 20.46
C GLY A 19 -4.17 16.55 18.97
N GLY A 20 -5.38 16.38 18.42
CA GLY A 20 -5.58 16.16 16.99
C GLY A 20 -5.10 14.78 16.49
N ILE A 21 -4.80 14.73 15.19
CA ILE A 21 -4.26 13.55 14.50
C ILE A 21 -2.85 13.87 14.01
N THR A 22 -1.88 13.05 14.41
CA THR A 22 -0.51 13.09 13.85
C THR A 22 -0.45 12.19 12.63
N PHE A 23 -0.37 12.79 11.46
CA PHE A 23 -0.10 12.06 10.23
C PHE A 23 1.40 11.75 10.13
N PHE A 24 1.71 10.48 9.93
CA PHE A 24 3.05 9.91 10.13
C PHE A 24 3.87 9.76 8.85
N GLY A 25 3.42 10.32 7.72
CA GLY A 25 4.11 10.16 6.44
C GLY A 25 4.33 8.69 6.13
N SER A 26 5.60 8.29 6.01
CA SER A 26 5.99 6.91 5.74
C SER A 26 5.44 6.39 4.41
N SER A 27 5.28 7.29 3.43
CA SER A 27 5.00 6.93 2.05
C SER A 27 6.04 5.94 1.53
N PHE A 28 5.66 5.01 0.65
CA PHE A 28 6.59 4.01 0.16
C PHE A 28 6.21 3.46 -1.22
N VAL A 29 7.20 2.87 -1.88
CA VAL A 29 7.05 2.15 -3.15
C VAL A 29 7.60 0.74 -2.95
N VAL A 30 6.83 -0.28 -3.34
CA VAL A 30 7.30 -1.68 -3.39
C VAL A 30 7.15 -2.28 -4.79
N GLY A 31 8.04 -3.22 -5.10
CA GLY A 31 8.05 -3.99 -6.34
C GLY A 31 7.01 -5.12 -6.36
N ALA A 32 7.05 -5.93 -7.41
CA ALA A 32 6.11 -7.02 -7.62
C ALA A 32 6.33 -8.22 -6.68
N LEU A 33 7.48 -8.29 -5.98
CA LEU A 33 7.75 -9.29 -4.94
C LEU A 33 7.49 -8.74 -3.52
N GLY A 34 7.04 -7.49 -3.40
CA GLY A 34 6.84 -6.81 -2.12
C GLY A 34 8.11 -6.21 -1.50
N GLU A 35 9.22 -6.21 -2.24
CA GLU A 35 10.47 -5.57 -1.84
C GLU A 35 10.35 -4.03 -1.87
N PHE A 36 10.93 -3.32 -0.90
CA PHE A 36 10.96 -1.85 -0.91
C PHE A 36 11.87 -1.33 -2.04
N LEU A 37 11.31 -0.43 -2.85
CA LEU A 37 12.04 0.33 -3.88
C LEU A 37 12.37 1.75 -3.40
N ALA A 38 11.49 2.35 -2.58
CA ALA A 38 11.72 3.61 -1.90
C ALA A 38 10.86 3.70 -0.63
N LYS A 39 11.34 4.44 0.38
CA LYS A 39 10.64 4.66 1.65
C LYS A 39 10.92 6.06 2.18
N ALA A 40 9.86 6.83 2.43
CA ALA A 40 9.94 8.17 2.98
C ALA A 40 9.99 8.16 4.51
N SER A 41 10.40 9.30 5.08
CA SER A 41 10.32 9.64 6.50
C SER A 41 8.91 10.07 6.93
N ASP A 42 8.80 10.55 8.17
CA ASP A 42 7.61 11.16 8.78
C ASP A 42 7.55 12.69 8.61
N LYS A 43 8.40 13.26 7.74
CA LYS A 43 8.49 14.70 7.44
C LYS A 43 8.15 14.98 5.98
N GLU A 44 8.02 16.26 5.64
CA GLU A 44 7.81 16.68 4.25
C GLU A 44 8.99 16.18 3.39
N GLU A 45 8.68 15.44 2.33
CA GLU A 45 9.69 14.74 1.55
C GLU A 45 9.21 14.50 0.11
N ILE A 46 10.13 14.66 -0.85
CA ILE A 46 9.95 14.18 -2.22
C ILE A 46 10.43 12.73 -2.26
N LEU A 47 9.49 11.79 -2.33
CA LEU A 47 9.81 10.38 -2.53
C LEU A 47 9.83 10.06 -4.03
N TYR A 48 10.97 9.55 -4.50
CA TYR A 48 11.16 9.16 -5.90
C TYR A 48 11.55 7.68 -5.99
N ALA A 49 11.01 6.98 -7.00
CA ALA A 49 11.36 5.60 -7.30
C ALA A 49 11.22 5.33 -8.80
N GLU A 50 12.18 4.59 -9.37
CA GLU A 50 12.05 4.02 -10.71
C GLU A 50 11.35 2.66 -10.63
N ILE A 51 10.37 2.42 -11.51
CA ILE A 51 9.57 1.19 -11.51
C ILE A 51 9.63 0.57 -12.90
N ASP A 52 10.30 -0.59 -13.01
CA ASP A 52 10.26 -1.40 -14.23
C ASP A 52 9.02 -2.31 -14.25
N LEU A 53 8.08 -1.98 -15.12
CA LEU A 53 6.84 -2.74 -15.29
C LEU A 53 7.07 -4.13 -15.91
N LYS A 54 8.17 -4.32 -16.65
CA LYS A 54 8.47 -5.58 -17.34
C LYS A 54 8.78 -6.73 -16.37
N ARG A 55 9.32 -6.42 -15.19
CA ARG A 55 9.58 -7.40 -14.11
C ARG A 55 8.36 -8.23 -13.72
N THR A 56 7.15 -7.71 -13.93
CA THR A 56 5.90 -8.45 -13.65
C THR A 56 5.81 -9.79 -14.38
N GLU A 57 6.34 -9.89 -15.60
CA GLU A 57 6.31 -11.15 -16.37
C GLU A 57 7.15 -12.24 -15.69
N GLU A 58 8.39 -11.93 -15.32
CA GLU A 58 9.28 -12.86 -14.62
C GLU A 58 8.70 -13.29 -13.27
N VAL A 59 8.17 -12.33 -12.51
CA VAL A 59 7.53 -12.62 -11.21
C VAL A 59 6.32 -13.53 -11.37
N ARG A 60 5.48 -13.32 -12.40
CA ARG A 60 4.31 -14.18 -12.64
C ARG A 60 4.66 -15.56 -13.18
N ARG A 61 5.79 -15.72 -13.88
CA ARG A 61 6.32 -17.05 -14.24
C ARG A 61 6.82 -17.80 -13.01
N MET A 62 7.51 -17.10 -12.11
CA MET A 62 8.02 -17.66 -10.86
C MET A 62 6.88 -18.03 -9.90
N TRP A 63 5.90 -17.13 -9.75
CA TRP A 63 4.73 -17.30 -8.88
C TRP A 63 3.42 -17.13 -9.68
N PRO A 64 2.94 -18.21 -10.31
CA PRO A 64 1.80 -18.17 -11.22
C PRO A 64 0.45 -18.14 -10.50
N PHE A 65 0.29 -17.28 -9.49
CA PHE A 65 -0.92 -17.23 -8.67
C PHE A 65 -2.20 -17.06 -9.49
N LEU A 66 -2.17 -16.26 -10.56
CA LEU A 66 -3.33 -16.05 -11.42
C LEU A 66 -3.80 -17.33 -12.12
N ARG A 67 -2.89 -18.25 -12.46
CA ARG A 67 -3.19 -19.54 -13.07
C ARG A 67 -3.92 -20.46 -12.09
N ASP A 68 -3.52 -20.42 -10.81
CA ASP A 68 -3.91 -21.42 -9.81
C ASP A 68 -5.05 -20.94 -8.89
N ARG A 69 -5.69 -19.79 -9.18
CA ARG A 69 -6.85 -19.30 -8.41
C ARG A 69 -7.99 -20.32 -8.43
N ARG A 70 -8.46 -20.74 -7.25
CA ARG A 70 -9.66 -21.58 -7.03
C ARG A 70 -10.95 -20.77 -7.15
N ILE A 71 -11.16 -20.18 -8.33
CA ILE A 71 -12.30 -19.29 -8.61
C ILE A 71 -13.65 -19.97 -8.43
N ASP A 72 -13.68 -21.30 -8.55
CA ASP A 72 -14.82 -22.18 -8.30
C ASP A 72 -15.29 -22.18 -6.84
N PHE A 73 -14.44 -21.74 -5.90
CA PHE A 73 -14.75 -21.65 -4.46
C PHE A 73 -14.80 -20.20 -3.94
N TYR A 74 -14.75 -19.20 -4.80
CA TYR A 74 -14.69 -17.79 -4.38
C TYR A 74 -16.05 -17.16 -4.08
N ASN A 75 -17.17 -17.86 -4.31
CA ASN A 75 -18.52 -17.31 -4.12
C ASN A 75 -18.76 -16.80 -2.70
N ASP A 76 -18.13 -17.43 -1.71
CA ASP A 76 -18.26 -17.08 -0.30
C ASP A 76 -17.57 -15.76 0.07
N LEU A 77 -16.65 -15.23 -0.76
CA LEU A 77 -16.06 -13.89 -0.58
C LEU A 77 -17.11 -12.77 -0.62
N LEU A 78 -18.28 -13.03 -1.20
CA LEU A 78 -19.38 -12.06 -1.30
C LEU A 78 -20.24 -12.01 -0.03
N LYS A 79 -20.06 -12.95 0.89
CA LYS A 79 -20.86 -13.04 2.13
C LYS A 79 -20.20 -12.21 3.23
N ARG A 80 -21.00 -11.42 3.96
CA ARG A 80 -20.52 -10.65 5.13
C ARG A 80 -20.07 -11.59 6.27
N TYR A 81 -20.77 -12.69 6.44
CA TYR A 81 -20.52 -13.77 7.40
C TYR A 81 -21.15 -15.05 6.85
N ILE A 82 -20.66 -16.22 7.28
CA ILE A 82 -21.08 -17.55 6.81
C ILE A 82 -21.48 -18.40 8.01
#